data_AF-A0A812TPU8-F1
#
_entry.id   AF-A0A812TPU8-F1
#
_cell.length_a   1.000
_cell.length_b   1.000
_cell.length_c   1.000
_cell.angle_alpha   90.00
_cell.angle_beta   90.00
_cell.angle_gamma   90.00
#
_symmetry.space_group_name_H-M   'P 1'
#
loop_
_entity.id
_entity.type
_entity.pdbx_description
1 polymer ?
#
loop_
_entity_poly.entity_id
_entity_poly.type
_entity_poly.pdbx_seq_one_letter_code
_entity_poly.pdbx_strand_id
1 'polypeptide(L)'
;NVGAYLKQSKSMLACWDATYMGRLWCVTEIAAFLKTHEGDPASLLIRPTSWGPTAVLLFLSYWAYTLCLQFVSHIIDMDTFVASKMWISLALVFSVANLVPQMLFMPFVAHSWRLQLRDLESLQRQLAVFQFDRDVSCHCCDINHVHPAT
;
A
#
# COMPACT_ATOMS: atom_id res chain seq x y z
N ASN A 1 -27.35 5.02 -12.89
CA ASN A 1 -28.01 5.08 -11.56
C ASN A 1 -27.03 5.21 -10.37
N VAL A 2 -25.74 5.53 -10.58
CA VAL A 2 -24.71 5.55 -9.52
C VAL A 2 -24.87 6.73 -8.56
N GLY A 3 -25.30 7.90 -9.03
CA GLY A 3 -25.52 9.06 -8.16
C GLY A 3 -26.59 8.86 -7.08
N ALA A 4 -27.64 8.06 -7.36
CA ALA A 4 -28.65 7.73 -6.36
C ALA A 4 -28.09 6.86 -5.23
N TYR A 5 -27.21 5.89 -5.57
CA TYR A 5 -26.49 5.10 -4.57
C TYR A 5 -25.55 5.98 -3.74
N LEU A 6 -24.76 6.84 -4.38
CA LEU A 6 -23.87 7.77 -3.67
C LEU A 6 -24.62 8.64 -2.68
N LYS A 7 -25.81 9.15 -3.03
CA LYS A 7 -26.64 9.97 -2.12
C LYS A 7 -27.18 9.20 -0.91
N GLN A 8 -27.44 7.91 -1.03
CA GLN A 8 -27.96 7.08 0.07
C GLN A 8 -26.86 6.42 0.91
N SER A 9 -25.63 6.32 0.38
CA SER A 9 -24.49 5.74 1.07
C SER A 9 -24.02 6.63 2.22
N LYS A 10 -23.96 6.08 3.44
CA LYS A 10 -23.45 6.80 4.63
C LYS A 10 -21.94 7.04 4.60
N SER A 11 -21.20 6.23 3.84
CA SER A 11 -19.75 6.36 3.69
C SER A 11 -19.30 5.88 2.32
N MET A 12 -18.17 6.42 1.87
CA MET A 12 -17.51 6.05 0.62
C MET A 12 -16.05 5.70 0.90
N LEU A 13 -15.65 4.48 0.51
CA LEU A 13 -14.26 4.06 0.51
C LEU A 13 -13.67 4.25 -0.89
N ALA A 14 -12.81 5.26 -1.04
CA ALA A 14 -12.04 5.48 -2.26
C ALA A 14 -10.72 4.71 -2.18
N CYS A 15 -10.67 3.57 -2.88
CA CYS A 15 -9.44 2.80 -3.09
C CYS A 15 -8.55 3.55 -4.09
N TRP A 16 -7.69 4.39 -3.55
CA TRP A 16 -6.86 5.32 -4.32
C TRP A 16 -5.64 4.62 -4.92
N ASP A 17 -5.38 4.87 -6.20
CA ASP A 17 -4.15 4.55 -6.91
C ASP A 17 -3.59 5.82 -7.59
N ALA A 18 -2.35 5.76 -8.11
CA ALA A 18 -1.71 6.91 -8.74
C ALA A 18 -2.48 7.46 -9.96
N THR A 19 -3.35 6.66 -10.58
CA THR A 19 -4.19 7.04 -11.73
C THR A 19 -5.59 7.52 -11.34
N TYR A 20 -5.95 7.46 -10.06
CA TYR A 20 -7.32 7.65 -9.60
C TYR A 20 -7.83 9.04 -9.90
N MET A 21 -7.00 10.07 -9.65
CA MET A 21 -7.35 11.47 -9.91
C MET A 21 -7.36 11.83 -11.40
N GLY A 22 -6.76 10.99 -12.25
CA GLY A 22 -6.79 11.17 -13.70
C GLY A 22 -8.07 10.66 -14.37
N ARG A 23 -8.85 9.83 -13.67
CA ARG A 23 -10.06 9.21 -14.25
C ARG A 23 -11.29 10.05 -13.96
N LEU A 24 -11.96 10.52 -15.02
CA LEU A 24 -13.20 11.32 -14.93
C LEU A 24 -14.22 10.72 -14.00
N TRP A 25 -14.51 9.43 -14.19
CA TRP A 25 -15.50 8.73 -13.40
C TRP A 25 -15.21 8.80 -11.90
N CYS A 26 -13.97 8.50 -11.49
CA CYS A 26 -13.55 8.49 -10.09
C CYS A 26 -13.66 9.87 -9.43
N VAL A 27 -13.22 10.92 -10.12
CA VAL A 27 -13.33 12.30 -9.62
C VAL A 27 -14.79 12.72 -9.50
N THR A 28 -15.63 12.37 -10.48
CA THR A 28 -17.07 12.70 -10.44
C THR A 28 -17.80 11.98 -9.31
N GLU A 29 -17.43 10.74 -8.98
CA GLU A 29 -18.02 10.02 -7.84
C GLU A 29 -17.66 10.69 -6.51
N ILE A 30 -16.40 11.05 -6.30
CA ILE A 30 -15.96 11.78 -5.09
C ILE A 30 -16.68 13.13 -5.00
N ALA A 31 -16.71 13.90 -6.09
CA ALA A 31 -17.35 15.21 -6.12
C ALA A 31 -18.86 15.11 -5.84
N ALA A 32 -19.56 14.15 -6.43
CA ALA A 32 -20.98 13.91 -6.19
C ALA A 32 -21.26 13.45 -4.76
N PHE A 33 -20.40 12.60 -4.20
CA PHE A 33 -20.50 12.15 -2.81
C PHE A 33 -20.33 13.33 -1.84
N LEU A 34 -19.27 14.13 -2.01
CA LEU A 34 -19.02 15.32 -1.21
C LEU A 34 -20.17 16.34 -1.32
N LYS A 35 -20.73 16.53 -2.52
CA LYS A 35 -21.84 17.46 -2.74
C LYS A 35 -23.15 17.02 -2.06
N THR A 36 -23.37 15.72 -1.94
CA THR A 36 -24.58 15.17 -1.31
C THR A 36 -24.47 15.01 0.19
N HIS A 37 -23.24 15.05 0.74
CA HIS A 37 -22.90 14.86 2.14
C HIS A 37 -22.21 16.11 2.76
N GLU A 38 -22.56 17.30 2.26
CA GLU A 38 -22.04 18.57 2.80
C GLU A 38 -22.28 18.65 4.31
N GLY A 39 -21.20 18.74 5.10
CA GLY A 39 -21.25 18.82 6.56
C GLY A 39 -20.87 17.55 7.32
N ASP A 40 -20.69 16.41 6.63
CA ASP A 40 -20.20 15.16 7.23
C ASP A 40 -18.86 14.69 6.60
N PRO A 41 -17.73 15.32 6.97
CA PRO A 41 -16.42 14.99 6.42
C PRO A 41 -15.90 13.60 6.83
N ALA A 42 -16.48 12.96 7.85
CA ALA A 42 -16.06 11.64 8.31
C ALA A 42 -16.50 10.49 7.37
N SER A 43 -17.37 10.80 6.40
CA SER A 43 -17.97 9.82 5.51
C SER A 43 -17.08 9.41 4.32
N LEU A 44 -16.08 10.21 3.95
CA LEU A 44 -15.16 9.90 2.84
C LEU A 44 -13.83 9.34 3.37
N LEU A 45 -13.57 8.06 3.08
CA LEU A 45 -12.34 7.37 3.45
C LEU A 45 -11.50 7.11 2.20
N ILE A 46 -10.36 7.81 2.09
CA ILE A 46 -9.39 7.56 1.01
C ILE A 46 -8.32 6.59 1.53
N ARG A 47 -8.19 5.43 0.87
CA ARG A 47 -7.20 4.39 1.23
C ARG A 47 -6.30 4.07 0.04
N PRO A 48 -4.97 4.23 0.14
CA PRO A 48 -4.07 3.83 -0.93
C PRO A 48 -4.10 2.31 -1.12
N THR A 49 -4.30 1.85 -2.36
CA THR A 49 -4.31 0.43 -2.72
C THR A 49 -2.94 -0.23 -2.56
N SER A 50 -1.87 0.58 -2.59
CA SER A 50 -0.49 0.16 -2.38
C SER A 50 -0.22 -0.40 -0.98
N TRP A 51 -1.12 -0.21 0.00
CA TRP A 51 -1.00 -0.77 1.35
C TRP A 51 -1.11 -2.30 1.37
N GLY A 52 -1.89 -2.89 0.46
CA GLY A 52 -2.07 -4.34 0.38
C GLY A 52 -0.75 -5.09 0.12
N PRO A 53 -0.04 -4.81 -0.98
CA PRO A 53 1.24 -5.44 -1.27
C PRO A 53 2.28 -5.26 -0.17
N THR A 54 2.33 -4.07 0.45
CA THR A 54 3.29 -3.79 1.53
C THR A 54 2.98 -4.60 2.79
N ALA A 55 1.70 -4.76 3.14
CA ALA A 55 1.27 -5.61 4.26
C ALA A 55 1.63 -7.09 4.01
N VAL A 56 1.44 -7.58 2.79
CA VAL A 56 1.84 -8.95 2.41
C VAL A 56 3.36 -9.13 2.51
N LEU A 57 4.15 -8.16 2.01
CA LEU A 57 5.61 -8.20 2.12
C LEU A 57 6.08 -8.20 3.57
N LEU A 58 5.51 -7.35 4.42
CA LEU A 58 5.81 -7.32 5.86
C LEU A 58 5.47 -8.65 6.54
N PHE A 59 4.29 -9.21 6.23
CA PHE A 59 3.86 -10.49 6.77
C PHE A 59 4.83 -11.60 6.36
N LEU A 60 5.16 -11.73 5.07
CA LEU A 60 6.11 -12.74 4.58
C LEU A 60 7.50 -12.56 5.19
N SER A 61 7.97 -11.31 5.32
CA SER A 61 9.26 -11.00 5.94
C SER A 61 9.29 -11.43 7.41
N TYR A 62 8.21 -11.16 8.15
CA TYR A 62 8.06 -11.57 9.54
C TYR A 62 8.06 -13.11 9.68
N TRP A 63 7.31 -13.81 8.83
CA TRP A 63 7.30 -15.28 8.85
C TRP A 63 8.63 -15.91 8.46
N ALA A 64 9.31 -15.35 7.45
CA ALA A 64 10.66 -15.81 7.09
C ALA A 64 11.63 -15.64 8.26
N TYR A 65 11.53 -14.53 8.98
CA TYR A 65 12.32 -14.27 10.18
C TYR A 65 12.00 -15.27 11.30
N THR A 66 10.74 -15.50 11.64
CA THR A 66 10.36 -16.44 12.72
C THR A 66 10.73 -17.89 12.39
N LEU A 67 10.57 -18.32 11.14
CA LEU A 67 11.00 -19.65 10.70
C LEU A 67 12.52 -19.82 10.79
N CYS A 68 13.29 -18.80 10.39
CA CYS A 68 14.75 -18.82 10.53
C CYS A 68 15.17 -18.94 12.00
N LEU A 69 14.50 -18.19 12.89
CA LEU A 69 14.73 -18.28 14.33
C LEU A 69 14.45 -19.68 14.89
N GLN A 70 13.30 -20.26 14.57
CA GLN A 70 12.92 -21.60 15.03
C GLN A 70 13.86 -22.68 14.50
N PHE A 71 14.32 -22.54 13.26
CA PHE A 71 15.28 -23.46 12.66
C PHE A 71 16.63 -23.40 13.38
N VAL A 72 17.14 -22.19 13.63
CA VAL A 72 18.40 -21.98 14.36
C VAL A 72 18.29 -22.52 15.79
N SER A 73 17.20 -22.29 16.50
CA SER A 73 17.02 -22.83 17.85
C SER A 73 16.99 -24.36 17.86
N HIS A 74 16.34 -24.99 16.88
CA HIS A 74 16.31 -26.45 16.77
C HIS A 74 17.68 -27.06 16.48
N ILE A 75 18.50 -26.43 15.64
CA ILE A 75 19.88 -26.89 15.39
C ILE A 75 20.71 -26.79 16.67
N ILE A 76 20.57 -25.69 17.40
CA ILE A 76 21.29 -25.46 18.66
C ILE A 76 20.92 -26.49 19.73
N ASP A 77 19.63 -26.81 19.86
CA ASP A 77 19.14 -27.81 20.81
C ASP A 77 19.64 -29.23 20.50
N MET A 78 19.92 -29.54 19.22
CA MET A 78 20.42 -30.85 18.79
C MET A 78 21.92 -31.04 19.04
N ASP A 79 22.73 -29.96 19.09
CA ASP A 79 24.20 -30.09 19.09
C ASP A 79 24.89 -29.84 20.45
N THR A 80 24.34 -29.04 21.39
CA THR A 80 25.03 -28.83 22.68
C THR A 80 24.13 -28.38 23.83
N PHE A 81 23.72 -29.33 24.68
CA PHE A 81 23.11 -29.03 25.98
C PHE A 81 24.07 -29.18 27.19
N VAL A 82 25.33 -29.63 27.05
CA VAL A 82 26.01 -30.20 28.25
C VAL A 82 27.24 -29.49 28.85
N ALA A 83 28.05 -28.62 28.20
CA ALA A 83 29.39 -28.40 28.83
C ALA A 83 30.13 -27.05 28.87
N SER A 84 29.84 -25.96 28.13
CA SER A 84 30.78 -24.82 28.24
C SER A 84 30.24 -23.42 27.95
N LYS A 85 30.97 -22.43 28.47
CA LYS A 85 30.78 -20.97 28.43
C LYS A 85 30.76 -20.37 27.01
N MET A 86 29.99 -20.93 26.08
CA MET A 86 29.94 -20.59 24.64
C MET A 86 28.72 -19.73 24.24
N TRP A 87 28.14 -19.00 25.18
CA TRP A 87 27.01 -18.10 24.93
C TRP A 87 27.34 -17.02 23.87
N ILE A 88 28.59 -16.57 23.81
CA ILE A 88 29.06 -15.57 22.83
C ILE A 88 29.02 -16.12 21.41
N SER A 89 29.53 -17.33 21.16
CA SER A 89 29.51 -17.94 19.82
C SER A 89 28.08 -18.26 19.39
N LEU A 90 27.22 -18.66 20.33
CA LEU A 90 25.81 -18.90 20.07
C LEU A 90 25.10 -17.61 19.65
N ALA A 91 25.32 -16.52 20.40
CA ALA A 91 24.79 -15.21 20.08
C ALA A 91 25.31 -14.68 18.73
N LEU A 92 26.54 -15.01 18.36
CA LEU A 92 27.15 -14.60 17.10
C LEU A 92 26.57 -15.36 15.91
N VAL A 93 26.41 -16.69 16.01
CA VAL A 93 25.73 -17.51 14.99
C VAL A 93 24.29 -17.04 14.80
N PHE A 94 23.59 -16.80 15.90
CA PHE A 94 22.23 -16.26 15.89
C PHE A 94 22.17 -14.88 15.21
N SER A 95 23.10 -13.98 15.54
CA SER A 95 23.16 -12.64 14.94
C SER A 95 23.40 -12.69 13.43
N VAL A 96 24.32 -13.54 12.97
CA VAL A 96 24.65 -13.69 11.54
C VAL A 96 23.49 -14.34 10.77
N ALA A 97 22.86 -15.37 11.33
CA ALA A 97 21.72 -16.03 10.69
C ALA A 97 20.53 -15.08 10.50
N ASN A 98 20.28 -14.18 11.47
CA ASN A 98 19.22 -13.18 11.38
C ASN A 98 19.55 -12.00 10.45
N LEU A 99 20.84 -11.74 10.21
CA LEU A 99 21.29 -10.67 9.33
C LEU A 99 20.91 -10.93 7.87
N VAL A 100 20.90 -12.21 7.45
CA VAL A 100 20.60 -12.60 6.06
C VAL A 100 19.15 -12.28 5.67
N PRO A 101 18.11 -12.72 6.42
CA PRO A 101 16.74 -12.32 6.15
C PRO A 101 16.54 -10.80 6.20
N GLN A 102 17.15 -10.12 7.18
CA GLN A 102 17.01 -8.66 7.30
C GLN A 102 17.59 -7.94 6.07
N MET A 103 18.80 -8.31 5.63
CA MET A 103 19.44 -7.74 4.45
C MET A 103 18.67 -8.03 3.16
N LEU A 104 18.03 -9.20 3.05
CA LEU A 104 17.26 -9.56 1.87
C LEU A 104 15.91 -8.84 1.83
N PHE A 105 15.14 -8.84 2.91
CA PHE A 105 13.76 -8.36 2.91
C PHE A 105 13.60 -6.86 3.21
N MET A 106 14.46 -6.26 4.06
CA MET A 106 14.34 -4.84 4.41
C MET A 106 14.45 -3.89 3.22
N PRO A 107 15.32 -4.09 2.22
CA PRO A 107 15.39 -3.21 1.06
C PRO A 107 14.08 -3.19 0.27
N PHE A 108 13.40 -4.34 0.12
CA PHE A 108 12.10 -4.42 -0.56
C PHE A 108 11.02 -3.69 0.23
N VAL A 109 10.94 -3.93 1.53
CA VAL A 109 9.99 -3.23 2.40
C VAL A 109 10.23 -1.72 2.38
N ALA A 110 11.48 -1.29 2.51
CA ALA A 110 11.87 0.11 2.46
C ALA A 110 11.57 0.74 1.10
N HIS A 111 11.78 0.00 0.01
CA HIS A 111 11.46 0.45 -1.35
C HIS A 111 9.94 0.63 -1.52
N SER A 112 9.14 -0.37 -1.15
CA SER A 112 7.68 -0.30 -1.19
C SER A 112 7.15 0.86 -0.36
N TRP A 113 7.66 1.05 0.86
CA TRP A 113 7.28 2.17 1.72
C TRP A 113 7.63 3.54 1.10
N ARG A 114 8.82 3.67 0.51
CA ARG A 114 9.21 4.91 -0.18
C ARG A 114 8.34 5.21 -1.39
N LEU A 115 7.97 4.20 -2.17
CA LEU A 115 7.03 4.37 -3.28
C LEU A 115 5.68 4.88 -2.78
N GLN A 116 5.13 4.29 -1.72
CA GLN A 116 3.89 4.75 -1.11
C GLN A 116 3.94 6.21 -0.66
N LEU A 117 5.02 6.61 0.01
CA LEU A 117 5.19 8.00 0.45
C LEU A 117 5.27 8.98 -0.72
N ARG A 118 5.97 8.59 -1.80
CA ARG A 118 6.04 9.39 -3.02
C ARG A 118 4.68 9.53 -3.71
N ASP A 119 3.91 8.45 -3.74
CA ASP A 119 2.57 8.45 -4.30
C ASP A 119 1.64 9.38 -3.49
N LEU A 120 1.71 9.33 -2.16
CA LEU A 120 0.98 10.24 -1.27
C LEU A 120 1.38 11.71 -1.46
N GLU A 121 2.68 11.98 -1.61
CA GLU A 121 3.18 13.33 -1.87
C GLU A 121 2.70 13.83 -3.25
N SER A 122 2.74 12.98 -4.27
CA SER A 122 2.20 13.28 -5.60
C SER A 122 0.71 13.57 -5.53
N LEU A 123 -0.06 12.79 -4.77
CA LEU A 123 -1.49 13.01 -4.57
C LEU A 123 -1.76 14.37 -3.94
N GLN A 124 -1.06 14.71 -2.85
CA GLN A 124 -1.24 16.00 -2.20
C GLN A 124 -0.95 17.16 -3.14
N ARG A 125 0.10 17.05 -3.94
CA ARG A 125 0.42 18.05 -4.97
C ARG A 125 -0.66 18.11 -6.04
N GLN A 126 -1.08 16.97 -6.59
CA GLN A 126 -2.14 16.91 -7.61
C GLN A 126 -3.43 17.55 -7.10
N LEU A 127 -3.85 17.23 -5.87
CA LEU A 127 -5.05 17.83 -5.27
C LEU A 127 -4.91 19.34 -5.04
N ALA A 128 -3.71 19.83 -4.74
CA ALA A 128 -3.46 21.26 -4.52
C ALA A 128 -3.54 22.10 -5.81
N VAL A 129 -3.18 21.53 -6.97
CA VAL A 129 -3.19 22.22 -8.27
C VAL A 129 -4.19 21.62 -9.26
N PHE A 130 -5.15 20.84 -8.77
CA PHE A 130 -6.09 20.08 -9.56
C PHE A 130 -6.95 20.98 -10.45
N GLN A 131 -6.98 20.69 -11.75
CA GLN A 131 -7.87 21.34 -12.70
C GLN A 131 -8.61 20.28 -13.52
N PHE A 132 -9.95 20.39 -13.51
CA PHE A 132 -10.83 19.41 -14.14
C PHE A 132 -10.56 19.24 -15.65
N ASP A 133 -10.33 20.34 -16.38
CA ASP A 133 -10.15 20.29 -17.83
C ASP A 133 -8.79 19.72 -18.27
N ARG A 134 -7.77 19.81 -17.40
CA ARG A 134 -6.38 19.44 -17.73
C ARG A 134 -6.03 18.04 -17.23
N ASP A 135 -6.41 17.73 -16.00
CA ASP A 135 -5.86 16.58 -15.28
C ASP A 135 -6.74 15.34 -15.40
N VAL A 136 -7.92 15.46 -15.99
CA VAL A 136 -8.94 14.42 -16.04
C VAL A 136 -9.17 13.94 -17.47
N SER A 137 -9.13 12.63 -17.69
CA SER A 137 -9.47 12.00 -18.96
C SER A 137 -10.58 10.96 -18.81
N CYS A 138 -11.27 10.71 -19.92
CA CYS A 138 -12.23 9.62 -20.08
C CYS A 138 -12.00 8.94 -21.43
N HIS A 139 -12.72 7.84 -21.68
CA HIS A 139 -12.59 7.11 -22.94
C HIS A 139 -12.77 7.98 -24.19
N CYS A 140 -13.63 9.01 -24.09
CA CYS A 140 -13.84 9.98 -25.17
C CYS A 140 -12.55 10.77 -25.51
N CYS A 141 -11.70 11.06 -24.51
CA CYS A 141 -10.42 11.73 -24.71
C CYS A 141 -9.42 10.83 -25.45
N ASP A 142 -9.42 9.53 -25.17
CA ASP A 142 -8.49 8.57 -25.79
C ASP A 142 -8.76 8.41 -27.30
N ILE A 143 -9.99 8.67 -27.74
CA ILE A 143 -10.43 8.59 -29.15
C ILE A 143 -10.50 9.98 -29.82
N ASN A 144 -9.83 11.00 -29.28
CA ASN A 144 -9.86 12.39 -29.77
C ASN A 144 -11.29 12.95 -29.94
N HIS A 145 -12.20 12.55 -29.06
CA HIS A 145 -13.62 12.90 -29.12
C HIS A 145 -14.33 12.46 -30.40
N VAL A 146 -13.78 11.48 -31.12
CA VAL A 146 -14.40 10.88 -32.30
C VAL A 146 -15.25 9.69 -31.87
N HIS A 147 -16.51 9.65 -32.28
CA HIS A 147 -17.39 8.53 -31.93
C HIS A 147 -16.88 7.23 -32.59
N PRO A 148 -16.75 6.11 -31.88
CA PRO A 148 -16.15 4.87 -32.42
C PRO A 148 -17.03 4.16 -33.48
N ALA A 149 -18.18 4.74 -33.84
CA ALA A 149 -19.15 4.17 -34.79
C ALA A 149 -19.40 5.09 -36.01
N THR A 150 -18.58 6.12 -36.20
CA THR A 150 -18.54 6.94 -37.43
C THR A 150 -17.39 6.53 -38.33
#